data_AF-A0A483FWH3-F1
#
_entry.id   AF-A0A483FWH3-F1
#
_cell.length_a   1.000
_cell.length_b   1.000
_cell.length_c   1.000
_cell.angle_alpha   90.00
_cell.angle_beta   90.00
_cell.angle_gamma   90.00
#
_symmetry.space_group_name_H-M   'P 1'
#
loop_
_entity.id
_entity.type
_entity.pdbx_description
1 polymer ?
#
loop_
_entity_poly.entity_id
_entity_poly.type
_entity_poly.pdbx_seq_one_letter_code
_entity_poly.pdbx_strand_id
1 'polypeptide(L)'
;QYGDYASINIEQIEIKGGTFVPRIDVSLENIIFYKRYRRNAGSYQKCAEYILKDKRYAAMDIWPDKEIAKAKGNEPSGISPSFWISVRMNHFMNTRVKLRSKG
;
A
#
# COMPACT_ATOMS: atom_id res chain seq x y z
N GLN A 1 -6.44 -12.44 8.38
CA GLN A 1 -5.68 -12.39 9.64
C GLN A 1 -4.83 -11.12 9.59
N TYR A 2 -5.23 -10.05 10.29
CA TYR A 2 -4.51 -8.76 10.36
C TYR A 2 -3.57 -8.67 11.58
N GLY A 3 -3.47 -9.77 12.34
CA GLY A 3 -2.51 -9.91 13.43
C GLY A 3 -1.07 -10.17 12.96
N ASP A 4 -0.80 -10.16 11.65
CA ASP A 4 0.57 -10.21 11.17
C ASP A 4 1.22 -8.84 11.40
N TYR A 5 2.21 -8.83 12.30
CA TYR A 5 3.11 -7.77 12.75
C TYR A 5 3.64 -6.83 11.64
N ALA A 6 3.55 -7.24 10.37
CA ALA A 6 3.98 -6.49 9.19
C ALA A 6 2.85 -5.69 8.48
N SER A 7 1.58 -5.86 8.88
CA SER A 7 0.41 -5.29 8.20
C SER A 7 -0.19 -4.07 8.93
N ILE A 8 -0.43 -4.17 10.23
CA ILE A 8 -0.80 -3.08 11.12
C ILE A 8 -0.14 -3.40 12.45
N ASN A 9 0.81 -2.57 12.88
CA ASN A 9 1.34 -2.70 14.23
C ASN A 9 0.68 -1.64 15.11
N ILE A 10 0.02 -2.09 16.18
CA ILE A 10 -0.61 -1.22 17.18
C ILE A 10 0.41 -0.68 18.18
N GLU A 11 1.58 -1.32 18.28
CA GLU A 11 2.67 -0.89 19.13
C GLU A 11 3.70 -0.12 18.30
N GLN A 12 4.03 1.09 18.74
CA GLN A 12 5.17 1.81 18.21
C GLN A 12 6.45 1.16 18.75
N ILE A 13 6.91 0.10 18.09
CA ILE A 13 8.20 -0.49 18.41
C ILE A 13 9.25 0.52 17.99
N GLU A 14 10.08 0.95 18.94
CA GLU A 14 11.30 1.68 18.65
C GLU A 14 12.15 0.82 17.72
N ILE A 15 12.25 1.21 16.44
CA ILE A 15 12.93 0.41 15.43
C ILE A 15 14.44 0.51 15.67
N LYS A 16 14.95 -0.30 16.60
CA LYS A 16 16.38 -0.45 16.87
C LYS A 16 17.01 -1.20 15.69
N GLY A 17 17.48 -0.46 14.68
CA GLY A 17 18.41 -0.96 13.66
C GLY A 17 17.83 -1.36 12.30
N GLY A 18 16.59 -1.04 11.97
CA GLY A 18 16.01 -1.32 10.65
C GLY A 18 15.39 -0.09 9.99
N THR A 19 15.98 0.46 8.92
CA THR A 19 15.34 1.55 8.18
C THR A 19 14.02 1.07 7.57
N PHE A 20 12.93 1.80 7.81
CA PHE A 20 11.65 1.56 7.14
C PHE A 20 11.87 1.48 5.62
N VAL A 21 11.43 0.38 5.02
CA VAL A 21 11.50 0.17 3.57
C VAL A 21 10.12 0.46 2.96
N PRO A 22 10.01 1.48 2.09
CA PRO A 22 8.80 1.85 1.36
C PRO A 22 8.07 0.66 0.76
N ARG A 23 6.75 0.62 0.95
CA ARG A 23 5.88 -0.48 0.53
C ARG A 23 4.52 0.08 0.08
N ILE A 24 4.00 -0.44 -1.04
CA ILE A 24 2.63 -0.20 -1.51
C ILE A 24 1.89 -1.54 -1.52
N ASP A 25 0.67 -1.54 -1.01
CA ASP A 25 -0.18 -2.70 -0.83
C ASP A 25 -1.48 -2.56 -1.61
N VAL A 26 -1.92 -3.64 -2.22
CA VAL A 26 -3.18 -3.74 -2.94
C VAL A 26 -3.98 -4.88 -2.35
N SER A 27 -5.18 -4.55 -1.88
CA SER A 27 -6.12 -5.54 -1.35
C SER A 27 -6.99 -6.10 -2.48
N LEU A 28 -7.01 -7.41 -2.61
CA LEU A 28 -7.93 -8.15 -3.46
C LEU A 28 -8.95 -8.86 -2.58
N GLU A 29 -9.78 -9.70 -3.20
CA GLU A 29 -10.84 -10.44 -2.52
C GLU A 29 -10.32 -11.30 -1.36
N ASN A 30 -9.41 -12.22 -1.67
CA ASN A 30 -8.92 -13.20 -0.69
C ASN A 30 -7.46 -13.00 -0.31
N ILE A 31 -6.75 -12.09 -0.98
CA ILE A 31 -5.31 -11.87 -0.77
C ILE A 31 -4.97 -10.39 -0.74
N ILE A 32 -3.84 -10.07 -0.12
CA ILE A 32 -3.18 -8.77 -0.22
C ILE A 32 -1.83 -9.04 -0.86
N PHE A 33 -1.49 -8.31 -1.91
CA PHE A 33 -0.15 -8.33 -2.47
C PHE A 33 0.51 -6.96 -2.32
N TYR A 34 1.83 -6.95 -2.33
CA TYR A 34 2.59 -5.72 -2.15
C TYR A 34 3.86 -5.70 -2.99
N LYS A 35 4.39 -4.49 -3.19
CA LYS A 35 5.74 -4.24 -3.70
C LYS A 35 6.49 -3.41 -2.67
N ARG A 36 7.76 -3.73 -2.44
CA ARG A 36 8.59 -3.10 -1.41
C ARG A 36 10.00 -2.87 -1.96
N TYR A 37 10.44 -1.62 -1.99
CA TYR A 37 11.76 -1.23 -2.49
C TYR A 37 12.40 -0.22 -1.54
N ARG A 38 13.71 -0.35 -1.29
CA ARG A 38 14.48 0.59 -0.46
C ARG A 38 14.55 1.97 -1.11
N ARG A 39 14.84 2.99 -0.30
CA ARG A 39 14.97 4.38 -0.76
C ARG A 39 16.00 4.51 -1.88
N ASN A 40 17.16 3.86 -1.73
CA ASN A 40 18.22 3.81 -2.74
C ASN A 40 17.93 2.88 -3.93
N ALA A 41 16.81 2.17 -3.93
CA ALA A 41 16.43 1.20 -4.96
C ALA A 41 15.13 1.61 -5.69
N GLY A 42 14.73 2.89 -5.62
CA GLY A 42 13.58 3.45 -6.34
C GLY A 42 12.32 3.67 -5.49
N SER A 43 12.32 3.30 -4.19
CA SER A 43 11.30 3.71 -3.22
C SER A 43 9.84 3.46 -3.69
N TYR A 44 8.92 4.35 -3.30
CA TYR A 44 7.51 4.33 -3.69
C TYR A 44 7.28 4.43 -5.20
N GLN A 45 8.13 5.16 -5.93
CA GLN A 45 8.01 5.27 -7.38
C GLN A 45 8.10 3.91 -8.06
N LYS A 46 9.15 3.15 -7.73
CA LYS A 46 9.32 1.79 -8.25
C LYS A 46 8.23 0.85 -7.73
N CYS A 47 7.76 1.03 -6.48
CA CYS A 47 6.62 0.25 -6.01
C CYS A 47 5.40 0.49 -6.91
N ALA A 48 5.06 1.75 -7.18
CA ALA A 48 3.89 2.15 -7.96
C ALA A 48 3.97 1.68 -9.41
N GLU A 49 5.13 1.83 -10.06
CA GLU A 49 5.35 1.30 -11.41
C GLU A 49 5.06 -0.19 -11.52
N TYR A 50 5.52 -0.97 -10.55
CA TYR A 50 5.29 -2.43 -10.54
C TYR A 50 3.85 -2.79 -10.17
N ILE A 51 3.20 -2.03 -9.30
CA ILE A 51 1.78 -2.22 -8.98
C ILE A 51 0.92 -1.96 -10.23
N LEU A 52 1.14 -0.83 -10.92
CA LEU A 52 0.36 -0.44 -12.09
C LEU A 52 0.58 -1.35 -13.30
N LYS A 53 1.72 -2.07 -13.37
CA LYS A 53 2.00 -3.10 -14.38
C LYS A 53 1.48 -4.49 -13.99
N ASP A 54 1.10 -4.71 -12.73
CA ASP A 54 0.63 -6.01 -12.26
C ASP A 54 -0.80 -6.25 -12.74
N LYS A 55 -1.03 -7.32 -13.51
CA LYS A 55 -2.35 -7.68 -14.05
C LYS A 55 -3.44 -7.88 -13.01
N ARG A 56 -3.08 -8.09 -11.74
CA ARG A 56 -4.03 -8.23 -10.63
C ARG A 56 -4.53 -6.89 -10.11
N TYR A 57 -3.83 -5.80 -10.40
CA TYR A 57 -4.25 -4.46 -10.00
C TYR A 57 -5.36 -3.98 -10.93
N ALA A 58 -6.48 -3.60 -10.32
CA ALA A 58 -7.60 -2.97 -11.00
C ALA A 58 -8.06 -1.78 -10.15
N ALA A 59 -7.95 -0.57 -10.70
CA ALA A 59 -8.31 0.65 -9.99
C ALA A 59 -9.81 0.65 -9.63
N MET A 60 -10.13 1.20 -8.47
CA MET A 60 -11.50 1.43 -7.99
C MET A 60 -11.88 2.93 -8.02
N ASP A 61 -11.00 3.79 -8.55
CA ASP A 61 -11.09 5.26 -8.54
C ASP A 61 -11.22 5.86 -7.13
N ILE A 62 -10.48 5.28 -6.18
CA ILE A 62 -10.43 5.74 -4.79
C ILE A 62 -9.14 6.49 -4.50
N TRP A 63 -9.08 7.16 -3.34
CA TRP A 63 -7.88 7.90 -2.91
C TRP A 63 -6.57 7.08 -3.04
N PRO A 64 -6.51 5.80 -2.62
CA PRO A 64 -5.34 4.96 -2.85
C PRO A 64 -4.87 4.84 -4.30
N ASP A 65 -5.79 4.75 -5.27
CA ASP A 65 -5.41 4.66 -6.69
C ASP A 65 -4.73 5.94 -7.17
N LYS A 66 -5.25 7.08 -6.70
CA LYS A 66 -4.67 8.40 -6.97
C LYS A 66 -3.29 8.55 -6.34
N GLU A 67 -3.08 8.04 -5.13
CA GLU A 67 -1.77 8.05 -4.47
C GLU A 67 -0.76 7.10 -5.15
N ILE A 68 -1.22 5.94 -5.66
CA ILE A 68 -0.36 5.06 -6.47
C ILE A 68 0.03 5.75 -7.78
N ALA A 69 -0.89 6.43 -8.46
CA ALA A 69 -0.60 7.18 -9.68
C ALA A 69 0.39 8.34 -9.42
N LYS A 70 0.17 9.13 -8.37
CA LYS A 70 1.11 10.17 -7.93
C LYS A 70 2.49 9.61 -7.57
N ALA A 71 2.53 8.49 -6.85
CA ALA A 71 3.79 7.84 -6.49
C ALA A 71 4.58 7.40 -7.73
N LYS A 72 3.92 6.90 -8.79
CA LYS A 72 4.56 6.61 -10.09
C LYS A 72 5.21 7.86 -10.70
N GLY A 73 4.57 9.02 -10.56
CA GLY A 73 5.10 10.33 -10.95
C GLY A 73 6.16 10.90 -10.00
N ASN A 74 6.53 10.17 -8.93
CA ASN A 74 7.41 10.63 -7.86
C ASN A 74 6.87 11.84 -7.07
N GLU A 75 5.55 12.01 -7.03
CA GLU A 75 4.86 13.10 -6.32
C GLU A 75 3.78 12.61 -5.33
N PRO A 76 4.02 11.55 -4.51
CA PRO A 76 3.03 11.08 -3.56
C PRO A 76 2.70 12.17 -2.53
N SER A 77 1.46 12.23 -2.05
CA SER A 77 1.09 13.23 -1.04
C SER A 77 1.74 12.99 0.33
N GLY A 78 2.36 11.82 0.55
CA GLY A 78 3.18 11.54 1.71
C GLY A 78 4.15 10.38 1.51
N ILE A 79 5.26 10.39 2.26
CA ILE A 79 6.30 9.34 2.23
C ILE A 79 6.52 8.68 3.59
N SER A 80 5.75 9.08 4.62
CA SER A 80 5.88 8.51 5.96
C SER A 80 5.26 7.11 6.01
N PRO A 81 5.72 6.25 6.95
CA PRO A 81 5.08 4.96 7.20
C PRO A 81 3.58 5.10 7.50
N SER A 82 3.21 6.07 8.35
CA SER A 82 1.82 6.31 8.74
C SER A 82 0.92 6.67 7.56
N PHE A 83 1.40 7.52 6.65
CA PHE A 83 0.66 7.89 5.44
C PHE A 83 0.32 6.66 4.59
N TRP A 84 1.30 5.79 4.34
CA TRP A 84 1.09 4.60 3.51
C TRP A 84 0.33 3.47 4.22
N ILE A 85 0.31 3.46 5.56
CA ILE A 85 -0.62 2.63 6.33
C ILE A 85 -2.06 3.12 6.11
N SER A 86 -2.31 4.43 6.16
CA SER A 86 -3.64 4.99 5.89
C SER A 86 -4.11 4.68 4.46
N VAL A 87 -3.23 4.82 3.47
CA VAL A 87 -3.52 4.44 2.07
C VAL A 87 -3.92 2.97 1.97
N ARG A 88 -3.14 2.06 2.58
CA ARG A 88 -3.43 0.62 2.63
C ARG A 88 -4.79 0.33 3.26
N MET A 89 -5.09 0.95 4.40
CA MET A 89 -6.34 0.71 5.12
C MET A 89 -7.55 1.20 4.34
N ASN A 90 -7.44 2.39 3.73
CA ASN A 90 -8.49 2.91 2.86
C ASN A 90 -8.75 1.98 1.67
N HIS A 91 -7.69 1.47 1.03
CA HIS A 91 -7.84 0.51 -0.07
C HIS A 91 -8.55 -0.76 0.39
N PHE A 92 -8.14 -1.34 1.51
CA PHE A 92 -8.76 -2.55 2.04
C PHE A 92 -10.25 -2.35 2.35
N MET A 93 -10.62 -1.28 3.05
CA MET A 93 -12.01 -1.01 3.41
C MET A 93 -12.89 -0.89 2.17
N ASN A 94 -12.44 -0.14 1.16
CA ASN A 94 -13.15 -0.03 -0.12
C ASN A 94 -13.29 -1.38 -0.83
N THR A 95 -12.24 -2.21 -0.84
CA THR A 95 -12.31 -3.57 -1.38
C THR A 95 -13.38 -4.40 -0.65
N ARG A 96 -13.44 -4.34 0.69
CA ARG A 96 -14.42 -5.11 1.49
C ARG A 96 -15.86 -4.63 1.28
N VAL A 97 -16.08 -3.32 1.17
CA VAL A 97 -17.40 -2.77 0.84
C VAL A 97 -17.83 -3.24 -0.54
N LYS A 98 -16.97 -3.07 -1.56
CA LYS A 98 -17.26 -3.47 -2.94
C LYS A 98 -17.61 -4.96 -3.08
N LEU A 99 -16.95 -5.84 -2.34
CA LEU A 99 -17.22 -7.27 -2.38
C LEU A 99 -18.56 -7.63 -1.72
N ARG A 100 -18.89 -6.97 -0.61
CA ARG A 100 -20.18 -7.16 0.07
C ARG A 100 -21.36 -6.66 -0.74
N SER A 101 -21.20 -5.58 -1.50
CA SER A 101 -22.27 -5.04 -2.37
C SER A 101 -22.54 -5.87 -3.63
N LYS A 102 -21.71 -6.88 -3.92
CA LYS A 102 -21.86 -7.76 -5.09
C LYS A 102 -22.53 -9.10 -4.76
N GLY A 103 -22.67 -9.44 -3.48
CA GLY A 103 -23.41 -10.61 -3.00
C GLY A 103 -24.80 -10.21 -2.56
#